data_AF-A0A7W8ZW75-F1
#
_entry.id   AF-A0A7W8ZW75-F1
#
_cell.length_a   1.000
_cell.length_b   1.000
_cell.length_c   1.000
_cell.angle_alpha   90.00
_cell.angle_beta   90.00
_cell.angle_gamma   90.00
#
_symmetry.space_group_name_H-M   'P 1'
#
loop_
_entity.id
_entity.type
_entity.pdbx_description
1 polymer ?
#
loop_
_entity_poly.entity_id
_entity_poly.type
_entity_poly.pdbx_seq_one_letter_code
_entity_poly.pdbx_strand_id
1 'polypeptide(L)'
;MTTRLNFHDALPIHTVEQARERVFELVGRAIRYQLWLMLLDADGHQLPILIPIEGIPLRPEPGGMTPLATGIGAMLNERGPGGSVILALERPGSAGLTAPDQAWARELSTAFGKVMAITGMFVAHDDGVCVLSDGVDG
;
A
#
# COMPACT_ATOMS: atom_id res chain seq x y z
N MET A 1 -12.60 5.23 -21.21
CA MET A 1 -12.04 6.52 -20.75
C MET A 1 -10.72 6.18 -20.07
N THR A 2 -9.60 6.42 -20.73
CA THR A 2 -8.28 6.17 -20.14
C THR A 2 -7.92 7.40 -19.31
N THR A 3 -8.23 7.37 -18.01
CA THR A 3 -7.79 8.41 -17.10
C THR A 3 -6.27 8.44 -17.15
N ARG A 4 -5.68 9.52 -17.69
CA ARG A 4 -4.26 9.77 -17.52
C ARG A 4 -4.03 9.95 -16.02
N LEU A 5 -3.31 9.03 -15.41
CA LEU A 5 -2.86 9.14 -14.04
C LEU A 5 -1.92 10.35 -13.95
N ASN A 6 -2.48 11.50 -13.55
CA ASN A 6 -1.73 12.74 -13.43
C ASN A 6 -1.22 12.86 -12.00
N PHE A 7 -0.03 12.30 -11.75
CA PHE A 7 0.60 12.35 -10.42
C PHE A 7 1.07 13.76 -10.04
N HIS A 8 1.33 14.64 -11.01
CA HIS A 8 1.97 15.95 -10.78
C HIS A 8 1.05 17.02 -10.21
N ASP A 9 -0.27 16.93 -10.46
CA ASP A 9 -1.26 17.89 -9.96
C ASP A 9 -2.07 17.34 -8.77
N ALA A 10 -1.71 16.14 -8.30
CA ALA A 10 -2.44 15.47 -7.25
C ALA A 10 -2.11 16.09 -5.89
N LEU A 11 -3.14 16.34 -5.08
CA LEU A 11 -2.96 16.92 -3.75
C LEU A 11 -2.04 16.03 -2.88
N PRO A 12 -1.24 16.64 -1.99
CA PRO A 12 -0.41 15.90 -1.07
C PRO A 12 -1.26 15.10 -0.09
N ILE A 13 -0.74 13.94 0.30
CA ILE A 13 -1.40 12.96 1.15
C ILE A 13 -0.75 13.02 2.54
N HIS A 14 -1.54 13.44 3.52
CA HIS A 14 -1.10 13.55 4.92
C HIS A 14 -1.94 12.73 5.89
N THR A 15 -3.06 12.17 5.41
CA THR A 15 -4.02 11.42 6.21
C THR A 15 -4.29 10.05 5.61
N VAL A 16 -4.74 9.12 6.45
CA VAL A 16 -5.14 7.77 6.03
C VAL A 16 -6.33 7.85 5.06
N GLU A 17 -7.25 8.79 5.26
CA GLU A 17 -8.41 9.00 4.40
C GLU A 17 -7.99 9.43 2.99
N GLN A 18 -7.08 10.40 2.87
CA GLN A 18 -6.52 10.82 1.59
C GLN A 18 -5.75 9.67 0.91
N ALA A 19 -5.01 8.88 1.68
CA ALA A 19 -4.31 7.71 1.15
C ALA A 19 -5.29 6.65 0.62
N ARG A 20 -6.42 6.44 1.31
CA ARG A 20 -7.48 5.53 0.89
C ARG A 20 -8.13 5.97 -0.41
N GLU A 21 -8.42 7.27 -0.53
CA GLU A 21 -8.97 7.87 -1.75
C GLU A 21 -8.00 7.68 -2.92
N ARG A 22 -6.70 7.96 -2.69
CA ARG A 22 -5.68 7.71 -3.70
C ARG A 22 -5.62 6.24 -4.13
N VAL A 23 -5.70 5.31 -3.20
CA VAL A 23 -5.70 3.87 -3.52
C VAL A 23 -6.92 3.52 -4.38
N PHE A 24 -8.10 4.07 -4.07
CA PHE A 24 -9.28 3.84 -4.89
C PHE A 24 -9.15 4.45 -6.30
N GLU A 25 -8.53 5.62 -6.44
CA GLU A 25 -8.28 6.23 -7.75
C GLU A 25 -7.33 5.41 -8.64
N LEU A 26 -6.30 4.79 -8.03
CA LEU A 26 -5.24 4.08 -8.76
C LEU A 26 -5.55 2.60 -8.98
N VAL A 27 -6.07 1.93 -7.95
CA VAL A 27 -6.32 0.48 -7.94
C VAL A 27 -7.79 0.18 -8.24
N GLY A 28 -8.69 0.99 -7.68
CA GLY A 28 -10.13 0.81 -7.85
C GLY A 28 -10.66 -0.42 -7.12
N ARG A 29 -11.56 -1.14 -7.78
CA ARG A 29 -12.16 -2.39 -7.28
C ARG A 29 -11.26 -3.57 -7.59
N ALA A 30 -11.25 -4.54 -6.69
CA ALA A 30 -10.43 -5.72 -6.89
C ALA A 30 -10.85 -6.54 -8.12
N ILE A 31 -9.86 -6.96 -8.88
CA ILE A 31 -10.00 -7.90 -10.00
C ILE A 31 -9.12 -9.13 -9.81
N ARG A 32 -8.07 -9.07 -9.00
CA ARG A 32 -7.12 -10.17 -8.75
C ARG A 32 -6.42 -10.06 -7.38
N TYR A 33 -5.62 -11.08 -7.06
CA TYR A 33 -4.75 -11.08 -5.88
C TYR A 33 -3.41 -10.43 -6.21
N GLN A 34 -3.13 -9.27 -5.61
CA GLN A 34 -1.93 -8.49 -5.89
C GLN A 34 -1.61 -7.53 -4.74
N LEU A 35 -0.34 -7.20 -4.53
CA LEU A 35 0.07 -6.13 -3.62
C LEU A 35 0.51 -4.91 -4.42
N TRP A 36 0.06 -3.72 -4.02
CA TRP A 36 0.40 -2.44 -4.63
C TRP A 36 1.20 -1.58 -3.66
N LEU A 37 2.25 -0.94 -4.17
CA LEU A 37 3.05 0.03 -3.42
C LEU A 37 3.01 1.38 -4.14
N MET A 38 2.79 2.43 -3.37
CA MET A 38 2.86 3.83 -3.81
C MET A 38 3.80 4.57 -2.87
N LEU A 39 4.68 5.38 -3.43
CA LEU A 39 5.68 6.11 -2.65
C LEU A 39 5.37 7.58 -2.61
N LEU A 40 5.48 8.16 -1.43
CA LEU A 40 5.33 9.59 -1.20
C LEU A 40 6.69 10.18 -0.88
N ASP A 41 6.96 11.41 -1.32
CA ASP A 41 8.06 12.19 -0.79
C ASP A 41 7.74 12.73 0.62
N ALA A 42 8.68 13.48 1.21
CA ALA A 42 8.53 14.04 2.55
C ALA A 42 7.39 15.07 2.66
N ASP A 43 6.97 15.66 1.55
CA ASP A 43 5.87 16.62 1.48
C ASP A 43 4.52 15.93 1.20
N GLY A 44 4.48 14.60 1.16
CA GLY A 44 3.28 13.81 0.90
C GLY A 44 2.87 13.76 -0.57
N HIS A 45 3.68 14.24 -1.51
CA HIS A 45 3.40 14.10 -2.93
C HIS A 45 3.78 12.71 -3.40
N GLN A 46 2.89 12.10 -4.20
CA GLN A 46 3.17 10.80 -4.75
C GLN A 46 4.24 10.89 -5.84
N LEU A 47 5.32 10.16 -5.65
CA LEU A 47 6.29 9.89 -6.72
C LEU A 47 5.56 9.19 -7.88
N PRO A 48 5.95 9.40 -9.15
CA PRO A 48 5.30 8.80 -10.31
C PRO A 48 5.62 7.30 -10.47
N ILE A 49 5.50 6.55 -9.38
CA ILE A 49 5.83 5.14 -9.21
C ILE A 49 4.62 4.45 -8.57
N LEU A 50 4.06 3.48 -9.28
CA LEU A 50 3.06 2.54 -8.78
C LEU A 50 3.59 1.13 -9.06
N ILE A 51 3.84 0.35 -8.02
CA ILE A 51 4.52 -0.95 -8.15
C ILE A 51 3.50 -2.07 -7.91
N PRO A 52 3.14 -2.85 -8.95
CA PRO A 52 2.40 -4.08 -8.79
C PRO A 52 3.33 -5.24 -8.39
N ILE A 53 2.95 -5.98 -7.35
CA ILE A 53 3.57 -7.25 -6.95
C ILE A 53 2.55 -8.35 -7.15
N GLU A 54 2.70 -9.07 -8.26
CA GLU A 54 1.85 -10.20 -8.64
C GLU A 54 2.31 -11.52 -8.01
N GLY A 55 1.45 -12.53 -8.03
CA GLY A 55 1.83 -13.89 -7.61
C GLY A 55 2.08 -14.04 -6.10
N ILE A 56 1.55 -13.11 -5.29
CA ILE A 56 1.66 -13.20 -3.83
C ILE A 56 0.89 -14.41 -3.30
N PRO A 57 1.41 -15.10 -2.26
CA PRO A 57 0.70 -16.22 -1.65
C PRO A 57 -0.56 -15.72 -0.91
N LEU A 58 -1.50 -16.64 -0.66
CA LEU A 58 -2.71 -16.33 0.13
C LEU A 58 -2.35 -15.76 1.52
N ARG A 59 -1.29 -16.30 2.14
CA ARG A 59 -0.73 -15.80 3.41
C ARG A 59 0.75 -15.52 3.23
N PRO A 60 1.27 -14.43 3.82
CA PRO A 60 2.69 -14.16 3.77
C PRO A 60 3.47 -15.18 4.61
N GLU A 61 4.70 -15.43 4.19
CA GLU A 61 5.70 -16.07 5.04
C GLU A 61 6.31 -15.02 5.98
N PRO A 62 6.55 -15.34 7.26
CA PRO A 62 7.19 -14.42 8.18
C PRO A 62 8.54 -13.92 7.65
N GLY A 63 8.69 -12.60 7.52
CA GLY A 63 9.89 -11.96 7.02
C GLY A 63 10.06 -12.00 5.49
N GLY A 64 9.15 -12.65 4.75
CA GLY A 64 9.20 -12.76 3.30
C GLY A 64 9.18 -11.41 2.58
N MET A 65 8.65 -10.36 3.21
CA MET A 65 8.61 -9.01 2.64
C MET A 65 9.84 -8.16 2.99
N THR A 66 10.72 -8.64 3.88
CA THR A 66 11.89 -7.87 4.34
C THR A 66 12.83 -7.45 3.20
N PRO A 67 13.18 -8.34 2.23
CA PRO A 67 14.05 -7.95 1.13
C PRO A 67 13.42 -6.89 0.23
N LEU A 68 12.12 -7.01 -0.05
CA LEU A 68 11.39 -6.01 -0.84
C LEU A 68 11.35 -4.67 -0.10
N ALA A 69 10.96 -4.67 1.18
CA ALA A 69 10.90 -3.47 2.00
C ALA A 69 12.25 -2.75 2.03
N THR A 70 13.34 -3.50 2.17
CA THR A 70 14.71 -2.94 2.17
C THR A 70 15.06 -2.29 0.84
N GLY A 71 14.76 -2.96 -0.29
CA GLY A 71 15.00 -2.42 -1.63
C GLY A 71 14.17 -1.16 -1.92
N ILE A 72 12.89 -1.18 -1.54
CA ILE A 72 12.01 -0.01 -1.67
C ILE A 72 12.47 1.14 -0.78
N GLY A 73 12.93 0.86 0.44
CA GLY A 73 13.45 1.88 1.36
C GLY A 73 14.71 2.54 0.84
N ALA A 74 15.63 1.77 0.26
CA ALA A 74 16.81 2.32 -0.41
C ALA A 74 16.42 3.22 -1.59
N MET A 75 15.51 2.75 -2.45
CA MET A 75 15.02 3.55 -3.58
C MET A 75 14.31 4.83 -3.13
N LEU A 76 13.52 4.77 -2.06
CA LEU A 76 12.85 5.93 -1.48
C LEU A 76 13.86 6.93 -0.92
N ASN A 77 14.89 6.47 -0.21
CA ASN A 77 15.96 7.33 0.29
C ASN A 77 16.74 8.04 -0.82
N GLU A 78 16.82 7.46 -2.02
CA GLU A 78 17.46 8.10 -3.18
C GLU A 78 16.55 9.11 -3.89
N ARG A 79 15.25 8.82 -3.98
CA ARG A 79 14.31 9.57 -4.84
C ARG A 79 13.40 10.55 -4.09
N GLY A 80 13.10 10.27 -2.83
CA GLY A 80 12.26 11.06 -1.93
C GLY A 80 12.68 10.84 -0.48
N PRO A 81 13.88 11.34 -0.08
CA PRO A 81 14.38 11.17 1.28
C PRO A 81 13.37 11.67 2.32
N GLY A 82 13.14 10.89 3.38
CA GLY A 82 12.16 11.22 4.42
C GLY A 82 10.70 10.97 4.02
N GLY A 83 10.47 10.39 2.85
CA GLY A 83 9.15 10.00 2.38
C GLY A 83 8.57 8.76 3.07
N SER A 84 7.45 8.28 2.54
CA SER A 84 6.69 7.17 3.10
C SER A 84 6.09 6.26 2.02
N VAL A 85 5.44 5.18 2.45
CA VAL A 85 4.76 4.23 1.57
C VAL A 85 3.28 4.09 1.90
N ILE A 86 2.46 3.93 0.87
CA ILE A 86 1.10 3.41 0.93
C ILE A 86 1.10 1.99 0.37
N LEU A 87 0.49 1.06 1.11
CA LEU A 87 0.42 -0.35 0.75
C LEU A 87 -1.05 -0.74 0.53
N ALA A 88 -1.36 -1.45 -0.55
CA ALA A 88 -2.72 -1.95 -0.79
C ALA A 88 -2.72 -3.40 -1.25
N LEU A 89 -3.40 -4.27 -0.49
CA LEU A 89 -3.68 -5.64 -0.89
C LEU A 89 -4.94 -5.65 -1.75
N GLU A 90 -4.82 -5.98 -3.02
CA GLU A 90 -5.93 -6.26 -3.89
C GLU A 90 -6.37 -7.71 -3.73
N ARG A 91 -7.65 -7.94 -3.46
CA ARG A 91 -8.25 -9.27 -3.49
C ARG A 91 -9.76 -9.23 -3.73
N PRO A 92 -10.31 -10.05 -4.64
CA PRO A 92 -11.76 -10.17 -4.79
C PRO A 92 -12.43 -10.65 -3.50
N GLY A 93 -13.67 -10.21 -3.30
CA GLY A 93 -14.51 -10.52 -2.15
C GLY A 93 -14.99 -9.29 -1.39
N SER A 94 -15.62 -9.52 -0.24
CA SER A 94 -16.23 -8.46 0.57
C SER A 94 -15.21 -7.56 1.27
N ALA A 95 -15.69 -6.42 1.78
CA ALA A 95 -14.92 -5.49 2.62
C ALA A 95 -14.46 -6.07 3.96
N GLY A 96 -15.05 -7.18 4.40
CA GLY A 96 -14.70 -7.82 5.68
C GLY A 96 -13.27 -8.33 5.67
N LEU A 97 -12.46 -7.91 6.65
CA LEU A 97 -11.10 -8.39 6.83
C LEU A 97 -11.08 -9.85 7.27
N THR A 98 -10.25 -10.65 6.60
CA THR A 98 -10.10 -12.08 6.81
C THR A 98 -8.81 -12.38 7.59
N ALA A 99 -8.66 -13.61 8.08
CA ALA A 99 -7.42 -14.02 8.75
C ALA A 99 -6.16 -13.91 7.84
N PRO A 100 -6.22 -14.22 6.52
CA PRO A 100 -5.17 -13.87 5.58
C PRO A 100 -4.83 -12.37 5.52
N ASP A 101 -5.83 -11.48 5.48
CA ASP A 101 -5.60 -10.03 5.44
C ASP A 101 -4.83 -9.58 6.69
N GLN A 102 -5.25 -10.04 7.87
CA GLN A 102 -4.55 -9.72 9.12
C GLN A 102 -3.11 -10.25 9.17
N ALA A 103 -2.84 -11.40 8.53
CA ALA A 103 -1.47 -11.91 8.41
C ALA A 103 -0.62 -11.00 7.51
N TRP A 104 -1.18 -10.53 6.39
CA TRP A 104 -0.56 -9.53 5.53
C TRP A 104 -0.31 -8.21 6.25
N ALA A 105 -1.29 -7.71 7.02
CA ALA A 105 -1.14 -6.48 7.80
C ALA A 105 0.07 -6.55 8.74
N ARG A 106 0.21 -7.64 9.50
CA ARG A 106 1.34 -7.84 10.42
C ARG A 106 2.68 -7.95 9.70
N GLU A 107 2.75 -8.73 8.61
CA GLU A 107 4.00 -8.87 7.84
C GLU A 107 4.42 -7.54 7.23
N LEU A 108 3.48 -6.81 6.60
CA LEU A 108 3.76 -5.52 5.96
C LEU A 108 4.17 -4.47 6.99
N SER A 109 3.43 -4.34 8.09
CA SER A 109 3.78 -3.47 9.21
C SER A 109 5.18 -3.76 9.74
N THR A 110 5.50 -5.05 9.95
CA THR A 110 6.81 -5.49 10.45
C THR A 110 7.94 -5.25 9.45
N ALA A 111 7.74 -5.53 8.17
CA ALA A 111 8.78 -5.44 7.15
C ALA A 111 9.04 -3.99 6.75
N PHE A 112 8.00 -3.22 6.44
CA PHE A 112 8.12 -1.84 5.95
C PHE A 112 8.34 -0.84 7.09
N GLY A 113 7.68 -1.03 8.24
CA GLY A 113 7.80 -0.11 9.38
C GLY A 113 9.21 -0.05 10.00
N LYS A 114 10.07 -1.02 9.70
CA LYS A 114 11.49 -1.01 10.09
C LYS A 114 12.38 -0.10 9.23
N VAL A 115 11.93 0.23 8.03
CA VAL A 115 12.78 0.87 7.00
C VAL A 115 12.23 2.19 6.47
N MET A 116 10.92 2.44 6.59
CA MET A 116 10.29 3.70 6.20
C MET A 116 8.96 3.91 6.93
N ALA A 117 8.44 5.13 6.91
CA ALA A 117 7.10 5.42 7.42
C ALA A 117 6.02 4.80 6.53
N ILE A 118 4.94 4.31 7.13
CA ILE A 118 3.75 3.80 6.42
C ILE A 118 2.63 4.82 6.60
N THR A 119 2.18 5.43 5.50
CA THR A 119 1.06 6.39 5.52
C THR A 119 -0.30 5.69 5.62
N GLY A 120 -0.40 4.48 5.07
CA GLY A 120 -1.61 3.67 5.19
C GLY A 120 -1.44 2.29 4.59
N MET A 121 -2.18 1.34 5.14
CA MET A 121 -2.34 0.00 4.59
C MET A 121 -3.82 -0.21 4.27
N PHE A 122 -4.12 -0.83 3.13
CA PHE A 122 -5.47 -0.95 2.63
C PHE A 122 -5.77 -2.33 2.02
N VAL A 123 -7.04 -2.66 1.93
CA VAL A 123 -7.55 -3.74 1.08
C VAL A 123 -8.43 -3.15 0.00
N ALA A 124 -8.09 -3.37 -1.26
CA ALA A 124 -9.01 -3.19 -2.38
C ALA A 124 -9.84 -4.47 -2.51
N HIS A 125 -11.17 -4.31 -2.55
CA HIS A 125 -12.18 -5.36 -2.55
C HIS A 125 -13.25 -5.06 -3.61
N ASP A 126 -14.30 -5.87 -3.71
CA ASP A 126 -15.27 -5.80 -4.83
C ASP A 126 -16.01 -4.45 -4.90
N ASP A 127 -16.27 -3.84 -3.75
CA ASP A 127 -17.06 -2.61 -3.63
C ASP A 127 -16.21 -1.34 -3.46
N GLY A 128 -14.91 -1.46 -3.19
CA GLY A 128 -14.07 -0.29 -2.92
C GLY A 128 -12.77 -0.61 -2.17
N VAL A 129 -12.36 0.31 -1.30
CA VAL A 129 -11.11 0.22 -0.53
C VAL A 129 -11.40 0.50 0.94
N CYS A 130 -10.95 -0.40 1.83
CA CYS A 130 -11.02 -0.26 3.28
C CYS A 130 -9.62 -0.28 3.92
N VAL A 131 -9.51 0.21 5.16
CA VAL A 131 -8.26 0.21 5.92
C VAL A 131 -7.90 -1.22 6.31
N LEU A 132 -6.63 -1.57 6.13
CA LEU A 132 -6.03 -2.80 6.63
C LEU A 132 -5.31 -2.48 7.95
N SER A 133 -5.90 -2.86 9.08
CA SER A 133 -5.25 -2.77 10.38
C SER A 133 -4.61 -4.11 10.76
N ASP A 134 -3.50 -4.07 11.50
CA ASP A 134 -2.84 -5.29 12.02
C ASP A 134 -3.53 -5.88 13.26
N GLY A 135 -4.61 -5.23 13.70
CA GLY A 135 -5.41 -5.62 14.87
C GLY A 135 -4.80 -5.21 16.21
N VAL A 136 -3.72 -4.43 16.23
CA VAL A 136 -3.16 -3.85 17.46
C VAL A 136 -3.84 -2.51 17.75
N ASP A 137 -5.15 -2.54 17.95
CA ASP A 137 -5.83 -1.57 18.81
C ASP A 137 -6.02 -2.25 20.16
N GLY A 138 -5.03 -2.07 21.04
CA GLY A 138 -5.00 -2.64 22.41
C GLY A 138 -3.97 -1.95 23.28
#